data_AF-A0A2S5CQM4-F1
#
_entry.id   AF-A0A2S5CQM4-F1
#
_cell.length_a   1.000
_cell.length_b   1.000
_cell.length_c   1.000
_cell.angle_alpha   90.00
_cell.angle_beta   90.00
_cell.angle_gamma   90.00
#
_symmetry.space_group_name_H-M   'P 1'
#
loop_
_entity.id
_entity.type
_entity.pdbx_description
1 polymer ?
#
loop_
_entity_poly.entity_id
_entity_poly.type
_entity_poly.pdbx_seq_one_letter_code
_entity_poly.pdbx_strand_id
1 'polypeptide(L)'
;MKAYAPLVLVGCALLPACTDNIRQAPAAQIAQQTEHSSSPDPQGLTWFAPVLHLSQYRTLFFGYDTVNYRLASADTNSGFRLLIDINYGGAVRHYDFAQLDGQSRPLSHQRHIAERCQLFNSLISSCIYQDLLSLDLAAADLAQARQTGLHLQLASATLRYEALDLPANYIQGFLQGQGTAKP
;
A
#
# COMPACT_ATOMS: atom_id res chain seq x y z
N MET A 1 34.97 0.40 57.71
CA MET A 1 34.13 1.32 56.91
C MET A 1 33.70 0.55 55.66
N LYS A 2 32.39 0.32 55.48
CA LYS A 2 31.84 -0.50 54.38
C LYS A 2 31.68 0.38 53.13
N ALA A 3 32.31 -0.01 52.02
CA ALA A 3 32.17 0.63 50.73
C ALA A 3 30.89 0.11 50.03
N TYR A 4 29.99 1.02 49.66
CA TYR A 4 28.81 0.72 48.85
C TYR A 4 29.17 0.92 47.37
N ALA A 5 29.07 -0.14 46.58
CA ALA A 5 29.17 -0.07 45.12
C ALA A 5 27.81 0.40 44.56
N PRO A 6 27.77 1.43 43.70
CA PRO A 6 26.52 1.84 43.07
C PRO A 6 26.19 0.89 41.92
N LEU A 7 25.05 0.22 42.05
CA LEU A 7 24.44 -0.61 41.01
C LEU A 7 23.90 0.33 39.93
N VAL A 8 24.57 0.40 38.78
CA VAL A 8 24.11 1.17 37.61
C VAL A 8 22.96 0.41 36.97
N LEU A 9 21.72 0.87 37.20
CA LEU A 9 20.55 0.42 36.46
C LEU A 9 20.68 0.91 35.01
N VAL A 10 20.94 -0.02 34.10
CA VAL A 10 20.82 0.22 32.65
C VAL A 10 19.33 0.31 32.34
N GLY A 11 18.82 1.54 32.27
CA GLY A 11 17.48 1.82 31.77
C GLY A 11 17.44 1.57 30.26
N CYS A 12 16.91 0.41 29.85
CA CYS A 12 16.43 0.23 28.49
C CYS A 12 15.23 1.15 28.28
N ALA A 13 15.48 2.33 27.74
CA ALA A 13 14.44 3.18 27.19
C ALA A 13 13.83 2.48 25.96
N LEU A 14 12.74 1.76 26.19
CA LEU A 14 11.81 1.36 25.14
C LEU A 14 11.11 2.64 24.65
N LEU A 15 11.79 3.38 23.78
CA LEU A 15 11.12 4.40 22.99
C LEU A 15 10.12 3.66 22.09
N PRO A 16 8.83 4.05 22.08
CA PRO A 16 7.91 3.53 21.08
C PRO A 16 8.49 3.88 19.72
N ALA A 17 8.70 2.87 18.88
CA ALA A 17 9.08 3.09 17.50
C ALA A 17 8.06 4.05 16.90
N CYS A 18 8.48 5.27 16.58
CA CYS A 18 7.76 6.08 15.61
C CYS A 18 7.50 5.16 14.43
N THR A 19 6.26 5.05 13.98
CA THR A 19 5.95 4.36 12.74
C THR A 19 6.70 5.09 11.63
N ASP A 20 7.87 4.58 11.29
CA ASP A 20 8.73 5.17 10.28
C ASP A 20 7.93 5.27 8.98
N ASN A 21 8.00 6.44 8.35
CA ASN A 21 7.32 6.67 7.10
C ASN A 21 7.91 5.73 6.03
N ILE A 22 7.20 4.64 5.73
CA ILE A 22 7.62 3.60 4.78
C ILE A 22 7.99 4.18 3.42
N ARG A 23 7.40 5.32 3.02
CA ARG A 23 7.73 6.00 1.76
C ARG A 23 9.18 6.49 1.71
N GLN A 24 9.77 6.77 2.86
CA GLN A 24 11.12 7.30 3.01
C GLN A 24 12.09 6.25 3.59
N ALA A 25 11.59 5.08 3.97
CA ALA A 25 12.40 4.04 4.58
C ALA A 25 13.49 3.51 3.61
N PRO A 26 14.68 3.16 4.12
CA PRO A 26 15.69 2.46 3.34
C PRO A 26 15.21 1.06 2.92
N ALA A 27 15.71 0.57 1.77
CA ALA A 27 15.33 -0.74 1.24
C ALA A 27 15.54 -1.89 2.25
N ALA A 28 16.63 -1.87 3.02
CA ALA A 28 16.93 -2.90 4.02
C ALA A 28 15.86 -2.96 5.15
N GLN A 29 15.32 -1.82 5.56
CA GLN A 29 14.25 -1.76 6.55
C GLN A 29 12.95 -2.34 5.98
N ILE A 30 12.63 -1.99 4.73
CA ILE A 30 11.45 -2.50 4.03
C ILE A 30 11.56 -4.02 3.81
N ALA A 31 12.75 -4.53 3.51
CA ALA A 31 13.01 -5.96 3.40
C ALA A 31 12.71 -6.71 4.70
N GLN A 32 13.10 -6.15 5.86
CA GLN A 32 12.80 -6.74 7.17
C GLN A 32 11.31 -6.71 7.53
N GLN A 33 10.58 -5.75 6.97
CA GLN A 33 9.13 -5.59 7.16
C GLN A 33 8.31 -6.27 6.07
N THR A 34 8.96 -6.93 5.10
CA THR A 34 8.28 -7.72 4.09
C THR A 34 7.81 -9.01 4.73
N GLU A 35 6.50 -9.23 4.69
CA GLU A 35 5.84 -10.34 5.35
C GLU A 35 5.79 -11.57 4.43
N HIS A 36 6.09 -12.74 5.00
CA HIS A 36 5.79 -14.03 4.39
C HIS A 36 4.64 -14.69 5.13
N SER A 37 3.60 -15.06 4.39
CA SER A 37 2.54 -15.93 4.87
C SER A 37 2.85 -17.37 4.50
N SER A 38 2.83 -18.26 5.49
CA SER A 38 3.03 -19.70 5.30
C SER A 38 1.90 -20.38 4.53
N SER A 39 0.77 -19.70 4.38
CA SER A 39 -0.36 -20.14 3.56
C SER A 39 -0.74 -19.02 2.58
N PRO A 40 -0.96 -19.33 1.30
CA PRO A 40 -1.39 -18.33 0.35
C PRO A 40 -2.75 -17.75 0.75
N ASP A 41 -2.93 -16.46 0.48
CA ASP A 41 -4.25 -15.84 0.55
C ASP A 41 -5.20 -16.46 -0.50
N PRO A 42 -6.50 -16.12 -0.50
CA PRO A 42 -7.45 -16.64 -1.49
C PRO A 42 -7.07 -16.36 -2.96
N GLN A 43 -6.10 -15.48 -3.22
CA GLN A 43 -5.60 -15.12 -4.54
C GLN A 43 -4.24 -15.75 -4.88
N GLY A 44 -3.71 -16.61 -4.01
CA GLY A 44 -2.44 -17.30 -4.20
C GLY A 44 -1.21 -16.51 -3.75
N LEU A 45 -1.36 -15.39 -3.05
CA LEU A 45 -0.27 -14.50 -2.65
C LEU A 45 0.29 -14.89 -1.27
N THR A 46 1.61 -14.91 -1.15
CA THR A 46 2.33 -15.32 0.07
C THR A 46 3.29 -14.25 0.56
N TRP A 47 3.74 -13.35 -0.30
CA TRP A 47 4.64 -12.26 0.04
C TRP A 47 3.92 -10.93 0.01
N PHE A 48 4.12 -10.10 1.03
CA PHE A 48 3.49 -8.78 1.13
C PHE A 48 4.48 -7.72 1.62
N ALA A 49 4.60 -6.64 0.85
CA ALA A 49 5.34 -5.46 1.27
C ALA A 49 4.55 -4.69 2.37
N PRO A 50 5.23 -3.84 3.17
CA PRO A 50 4.53 -2.94 4.08
C PRO A 50 3.56 -2.01 3.33
N VAL A 51 2.48 -1.61 3.99
CA VAL A 51 1.44 -0.78 3.36
C VAL A 51 1.91 0.66 3.18
N LEU A 52 1.70 1.21 1.98
CA LEU A 52 1.76 2.64 1.71
C LEU A 52 0.36 3.25 1.83
N HIS A 53 0.29 4.47 2.34
CA HIS A 53 -0.96 5.18 2.60
C HIS A 53 -0.97 6.55 1.91
N LEU A 54 -2.10 6.90 1.33
CA LEU A 54 -2.44 8.24 0.86
C LEU A 54 -3.79 8.64 1.46
N SER A 55 -3.93 9.91 1.82
CA SER A 55 -5.20 10.46 2.28
C SER A 55 -5.42 11.87 1.75
N GLN A 56 -6.67 12.17 1.42
CA GLN A 56 -7.09 13.49 0.96
C GLN A 56 -8.37 13.90 1.70
N TYR A 57 -8.31 15.06 2.37
CA TYR A 57 -9.47 15.56 3.11
C TYR A 57 -10.58 16.02 2.16
N ARG A 58 -11.82 15.67 2.51
CA ARG A 58 -13.06 15.98 1.80
C ARG A 58 -14.01 16.72 2.73
N THR A 59 -14.32 17.96 2.37
CA THR A 59 -15.20 18.81 3.17
C THR A 59 -16.63 18.27 3.26
N LEU A 60 -17.16 17.68 2.17
CA LEU A 60 -18.56 17.24 2.10
C LEU A 60 -18.91 16.17 3.15
N PHE A 61 -17.93 15.34 3.53
CA PHE A 61 -18.07 14.26 4.49
C PHE A 61 -17.31 14.50 5.80
N PHE A 62 -16.65 15.66 5.93
CA PHE A 62 -15.69 15.94 7.00
C PHE A 62 -14.73 14.77 7.28
N GLY A 63 -14.24 14.13 6.21
CA GLY A 63 -13.46 12.89 6.29
C GLY A 63 -12.33 12.86 5.26
N TYR A 64 -11.61 11.75 5.21
CA TYR A 64 -10.55 11.53 4.23
C TYR A 64 -11.01 10.48 3.22
N ASP A 65 -10.80 10.75 1.93
CA ASP A 65 -10.61 9.65 0.99
C ASP A 65 -9.23 9.04 1.30
N THR A 66 -9.14 7.72 1.35
CA THR A 66 -7.89 7.02 1.64
C THR A 66 -7.59 5.98 0.58
N VAL A 67 -6.30 5.82 0.27
CA VAL A 67 -5.80 4.73 -0.55
C VAL A 67 -4.69 4.03 0.21
N ASN A 68 -4.91 2.76 0.55
CA ASN A 68 -3.89 1.86 1.06
C ASN A 68 -3.43 0.96 -0.09
N TYR A 69 -2.13 0.80 -0.27
CA TYR A 69 -1.61 -0.06 -1.33
C TYR A 69 -0.31 -0.73 -0.95
N ARG A 70 -0.09 -1.92 -1.49
CA ARG A 70 1.14 -2.68 -1.27
C ARG A 70 1.47 -3.64 -2.41
N LEU A 71 2.76 -3.90 -2.60
CA LEU A 71 3.21 -4.98 -3.47
C LEU A 71 2.98 -6.34 -2.83
N ALA A 72 2.65 -7.32 -3.66
CA ALA A 72 2.50 -8.71 -3.27
C ALA A 72 2.98 -9.65 -4.38
N SER A 73 3.33 -10.88 -4.03
CA SER A 73 3.57 -11.96 -5.01
C SER A 73 3.27 -13.32 -4.42
N ALA A 74 3.19 -14.32 -5.29
CA ALA A 74 3.29 -15.72 -4.89
C ALA A 74 4.75 -16.11 -4.58
N ASP A 75 4.96 -17.30 -4.02
CA ASP A 75 6.31 -17.88 -3.79
C ASP A 75 7.07 -18.16 -5.09
N THR A 76 6.33 -18.34 -6.18
CA THR A 76 6.92 -18.35 -7.51
C THR A 76 7.09 -16.89 -7.94
N ASN A 77 8.32 -16.44 -8.17
CA ASN A 77 8.66 -15.08 -8.63
C ASN A 77 8.13 -14.75 -10.05
N SER A 78 7.03 -15.37 -10.46
CA SER A 78 6.42 -15.31 -11.79
C SER A 78 5.23 -14.37 -11.89
N GLY A 79 4.82 -13.69 -10.82
CA GLY A 79 3.74 -12.71 -10.87
C GLY A 79 3.73 -11.78 -9.67
N PHE A 80 3.88 -10.48 -9.92
CA PHE A 80 3.74 -9.44 -8.91
C PHE A 80 2.37 -8.80 -9.04
N ARG A 81 1.80 -8.36 -7.92
CA ARG A 81 0.58 -7.59 -7.88
C ARG A 81 0.76 -6.35 -7.03
N LEU A 82 0.19 -5.26 -7.49
CA LEU A 82 -0.12 -4.13 -6.62
C LEU A 82 -1.56 -4.29 -6.13
N LEU A 83 -1.71 -4.46 -4.81
CA LEU A 83 -3.00 -4.49 -4.14
C LEU A 83 -3.36 -3.08 -3.72
N ILE A 84 -4.62 -2.67 -3.93
CA ILE A 84 -5.09 -1.31 -3.71
C ILE A 84 -6.46 -1.37 -3.01
N ASP A 85 -6.57 -0.75 -1.84
CA ASP A 85 -7.80 -0.60 -1.06
C ASP A 85 -8.13 0.89 -0.95
N ILE A 86 -9.24 1.27 -1.56
CA ILE A 86 -9.66 2.67 -1.70
C ILE A 86 -10.96 2.88 -0.94
N ASN A 87 -10.98 3.88 -0.07
CA ASN A 87 -12.18 4.35 0.61
C ASN A 87 -12.44 5.79 0.20
N TYR A 88 -13.62 6.09 -0.33
CA TYR A 88 -13.96 7.43 -0.80
C TYR A 88 -15.43 7.79 -0.61
N GLY A 89 -15.68 9.08 -0.37
CA GLY A 89 -17.01 9.65 -0.38
C GLY A 89 -17.37 10.30 -1.71
N GLY A 90 -18.63 10.24 -2.10
CA GLY A 90 -19.17 11.08 -3.17
C GLY A 90 -20.03 10.34 -4.20
N ALA A 91 -19.79 10.66 -5.47
CA ALA A 91 -20.27 9.86 -6.58
C ALA A 91 -19.40 8.61 -6.75
N VAL A 92 -20.02 7.53 -7.24
CA VAL A 92 -19.31 6.29 -7.62
C VAL A 92 -18.16 6.62 -8.56
N ARG A 93 -17.00 6.01 -8.34
CA ARG A 93 -15.84 6.10 -9.23
C ARG A 93 -15.68 4.79 -9.99
N HIS A 94 -15.15 4.88 -11.19
CA HIS A 94 -14.96 3.73 -12.08
C HIS A 94 -13.47 3.55 -12.36
N TYR A 95 -12.79 2.76 -11.55
CA TYR A 95 -11.35 2.53 -11.69
C TYR A 95 -11.07 1.48 -12.78
N ASP A 96 -11.23 1.83 -14.04
CA ASP A 96 -11.14 0.87 -15.16
C ASP A 96 -9.69 0.44 -15.45
N PHE A 97 -8.74 1.37 -15.34
CA PHE A 97 -7.33 1.12 -15.67
C PHE A 97 -6.37 1.97 -14.84
N ALA A 98 -5.11 1.50 -14.79
CA ALA A 98 -3.97 2.28 -14.35
C ALA A 98 -3.15 2.73 -15.57
N GLN A 99 -2.82 4.01 -15.63
CA GLN A 99 -1.80 4.51 -16.55
C GLN A 99 -0.43 4.32 -15.91
N LEU A 100 0.39 3.48 -16.51
CA LEU A 100 1.74 3.16 -16.08
C LEU A 100 2.70 3.35 -17.26
N ASP A 101 3.68 4.26 -17.12
CA ASP A 101 4.66 4.57 -18.17
C ASP A 101 4.02 4.85 -19.55
N GLY A 102 2.89 5.56 -19.54
CA GLY A 102 2.13 5.89 -20.76
C GLY A 102 1.31 4.74 -21.35
N GLN A 103 1.34 3.56 -20.73
CA GLN A 103 0.51 2.41 -21.11
C GLN A 103 -0.69 2.28 -20.17
N SER A 104 -1.85 1.96 -20.75
CA SER A 104 -3.04 1.62 -19.98
C SER A 104 -3.03 0.14 -19.64
N ARG A 105 -3.10 -0.18 -18.34
CA ARG A 105 -3.19 -1.54 -17.82
C ARG A 105 -4.56 -1.72 -17.16
N PRO A 106 -5.32 -2.77 -17.49
CA PRO A 106 -6.61 -3.02 -16.85
C PRO A 106 -6.42 -3.30 -15.35
N LEU A 107 -7.35 -2.78 -14.54
CA LEU A 107 -7.44 -3.12 -13.12
C LEU A 107 -8.40 -4.29 -12.92
N SER A 108 -8.04 -5.22 -12.06
CA SER A 108 -8.96 -6.28 -11.62
C SER A 108 -9.73 -5.79 -10.40
N HIS A 109 -11.06 -5.77 -10.53
CA HIS A 109 -11.98 -5.41 -9.45
C HIS A 109 -12.32 -6.64 -8.63
N GLN A 110 -11.93 -6.61 -7.35
CA GLN A 110 -12.15 -7.72 -6.43
C GLN A 110 -13.41 -7.49 -5.60
N ARG A 111 -13.71 -6.23 -5.29
CA ARG A 111 -14.84 -5.83 -4.47
C ARG A 111 -15.17 -4.37 -4.69
N HIS A 112 -16.47 -4.06 -4.74
CA HIS A 112 -17.03 -2.72 -4.66
C HIS A 112 -18.19 -2.74 -3.66
N ILE A 113 -18.13 -1.93 -2.61
CA ILE A 113 -19.17 -1.85 -1.58
C ILE A 113 -19.54 -0.39 -1.33
N ALA A 114 -20.84 -0.09 -1.27
CA ALA A 114 -21.33 1.14 -0.68
C ALA A 114 -21.48 0.93 0.84
N GLU A 115 -20.52 1.38 1.63
CA GLU A 115 -20.48 1.15 3.08
C GLU A 115 -21.60 1.90 3.81
N ARG A 116 -21.82 3.16 3.43
CA ARG A 116 -22.80 4.02 4.10
C ARG A 116 -23.26 5.14 3.18
N CYS A 117 -24.57 5.24 2.97
CA CYS A 117 -25.19 6.40 2.33
C CYS A 117 -25.82 7.31 3.39
N GLN A 118 -25.46 8.59 3.37
CA GLN A 118 -25.98 9.60 4.30
C GLN A 118 -26.64 10.75 3.56
N LEU A 119 -27.68 11.31 4.19
CA LEU A 119 -28.25 12.58 3.79
C LEU A 119 -27.54 13.70 4.58
N PHE A 120 -26.79 14.53 3.88
CA PHE A 120 -26.17 15.74 4.38
C PHE A 120 -27.15 16.90 4.15
N ASN A 121 -27.96 17.19 5.17
CA ASN A 121 -29.14 18.07 5.08
C ASN A 121 -30.21 17.53 4.09
N SER A 122 -31.33 18.23 3.98
CA SER A 122 -32.50 17.81 3.18
C SER A 122 -32.28 17.78 1.66
N LEU A 123 -31.08 18.10 1.15
CA LEU A 123 -30.84 18.32 -0.28
C LEU A 123 -29.63 17.56 -0.87
N ILE A 124 -28.79 16.91 -0.06
CA ILE A 124 -27.60 16.19 -0.57
C ILE A 124 -27.57 14.78 0.01
N SER A 125 -27.70 13.77 -0.84
CA SER A 125 -27.40 12.38 -0.49
C SER A 125 -26.03 12.01 -1.05
N SER A 126 -25.19 11.37 -0.25
CA SER A 126 -23.91 10.86 -0.74
C SER A 126 -23.46 9.63 0.03
N CYS A 127 -22.71 8.75 -0.64
CA CYS A 127 -22.28 7.48 -0.08
C CYS A 127 -20.76 7.43 0.10
N ILE A 128 -20.34 6.63 1.07
CA ILE A 128 -18.97 6.17 1.25
C ILE A 128 -18.87 4.80 0.57
N TYR A 129 -17.83 4.64 -0.25
CA TYR A 129 -17.54 3.43 -0.99
C TYR A 129 -16.19 2.86 -0.57
N GLN A 130 -16.09 1.55 -0.63
CA GLN A 130 -14.84 0.81 -0.57
C GLN A 130 -14.65 0.02 -1.87
N ASP A 131 -13.49 0.19 -2.49
CA ASP A 131 -13.05 -0.55 -3.67
C ASP A 131 -11.77 -1.32 -3.35
N LEU A 132 -11.76 -2.63 -3.62
CA LEU A 132 -10.55 -3.46 -3.59
C LEU A 132 -10.15 -3.82 -5.01
N LEU A 133 -8.98 -3.34 -5.42
CA LEU A 133 -8.46 -3.46 -6.77
C LEU A 133 -7.10 -4.16 -6.74
N SER A 134 -6.75 -4.79 -7.85
CA SER A 134 -5.39 -5.26 -8.08
C SER A 134 -4.91 -4.95 -9.49
N LEU A 135 -3.63 -4.61 -9.59
CA LEU A 135 -2.91 -4.48 -10.86
C LEU A 135 -1.84 -5.57 -10.94
N ASP A 136 -1.90 -6.40 -11.98
CA ASP A 136 -0.80 -7.33 -12.26
C ASP A 136 0.41 -6.54 -12.81
N LEU A 137 1.58 -6.82 -12.24
CA LEU A 137 2.86 -6.22 -12.60
C LEU A 137 3.81 -7.31 -13.11
N ALA A 138 4.43 -7.06 -14.26
CA ALA A 138 5.45 -7.94 -14.79
C ALA A 138 6.76 -7.77 -14.02
N ALA A 139 7.60 -8.81 -14.02
CA ALA A 139 8.95 -8.72 -13.44
C ALA A 139 9.79 -7.60 -14.07
N ALA A 140 9.57 -7.31 -15.36
CA ALA A 140 10.22 -6.20 -16.06
C ALA A 140 9.81 -4.83 -15.49
N ASP A 141 8.54 -4.65 -15.12
CA ASP A 141 8.04 -3.39 -14.54
C ASP A 141 8.80 -3.09 -13.23
N LEU A 142 8.98 -4.10 -12.36
CA LEU A 142 9.72 -3.94 -11.11
C LEU A 142 11.24 -3.84 -11.30
N ALA A 143 11.80 -4.52 -12.31
CA ALA A 143 13.24 -4.49 -12.58
C ALA A 143 13.73 -3.10 -12.97
N GLN A 144 12.93 -2.32 -13.70
CA GLN A 144 13.19 -0.92 -14.00
C GLN A 144 12.87 -0.05 -12.78
N ALA A 145 11.67 -0.22 -12.21
CA ALA A 145 11.18 0.63 -11.13
C ALA A 145 11.99 0.54 -9.83
N ARG A 146 12.79 -0.51 -9.61
CA ARG A 146 13.73 -0.57 -8.48
C ARG A 146 14.79 0.56 -8.48
N GLN A 147 14.99 1.24 -9.61
CA GLN A 147 15.94 2.36 -9.73
C GLN A 147 15.25 3.72 -9.64
N THR A 148 14.05 3.85 -10.23
CA THR A 148 13.37 5.13 -10.43
C THR A 148 12.10 5.29 -9.59
N GLY A 149 11.63 4.22 -8.97
CA GLY A 149 10.26 4.11 -8.47
C GLY A 149 9.27 3.77 -9.59
N LEU A 150 8.03 3.53 -9.17
CA LEU A 150 6.88 3.30 -10.04
C LEU A 150 5.85 4.39 -9.76
N HIS A 151 5.43 5.10 -10.80
CA HIS A 151 4.34 6.07 -10.73
C HIS A 151 3.20 5.60 -11.61
N LEU A 152 1.98 5.56 -11.07
CA LEU A 152 0.79 5.22 -11.84
C LEU A 152 -0.38 6.12 -11.48
N GLN A 153 -1.27 6.30 -12.45
CA GLN A 153 -2.49 7.09 -12.28
C GLN A 153 -3.70 6.19 -12.44
N LEU A 154 -4.52 6.06 -11.41
CA LEU A 154 -5.82 5.38 -11.49
C LEU A 154 -6.79 6.24 -12.31
N ALA A 155 -7.54 5.61 -13.20
CA ALA A 155 -8.38 6.32 -14.15
C ALA A 155 -9.57 5.47 -14.65
N SER A 156 -10.57 6.18 -15.18
CA SER A 156 -11.62 5.65 -16.04
C SER A 156 -11.37 6.07 -17.49
N ALA A 157 -12.23 5.63 -18.41
CA ALA A 157 -12.20 6.11 -19.81
C ALA A 157 -12.27 7.65 -19.94
N THR A 158 -12.81 8.36 -18.95
CA THR A 158 -13.08 9.81 -19.03
C THR A 158 -12.47 10.63 -17.92
N LEU A 159 -12.06 10.02 -16.81
CA LEU A 159 -11.58 10.71 -15.61
C LEU A 159 -10.26 10.14 -15.11
N ARG A 160 -9.46 11.00 -14.48
CA ARG A 160 -8.27 10.61 -13.71
C ARG A 160 -8.56 10.81 -12.23
N TYR A 161 -8.14 9.87 -11.40
CA TYR A 161 -8.39 9.86 -9.96
C TYR A 161 -7.07 10.04 -9.19
N GLU A 162 -6.66 9.07 -8.37
CA GLU A 162 -5.44 9.11 -7.57
C GLU A 162 -4.20 8.69 -8.34
N ALA A 163 -3.11 9.41 -8.11
CA ALA A 163 -1.78 8.97 -8.47
C ALA A 163 -1.18 8.16 -7.31
N LEU A 164 -0.64 6.98 -7.61
CA LEU A 164 0.07 6.14 -6.65
C LEU A 164 1.55 6.13 -6.99
N ASP A 165 2.36 6.35 -5.96
CA ASP A 165 3.82 6.36 -6.05
C ASP A 165 4.39 5.25 -5.19
N LEU A 166 5.16 4.34 -5.81
CA LEU A 166 5.98 3.35 -5.11
C LEU A 166 7.45 3.79 -5.23
N PRO A 167 8.10 4.21 -4.13
CA PRO A 167 9.49 4.62 -4.14
C PRO A 167 10.43 3.49 -4.60
N ALA A 168 11.57 3.83 -5.21
CA ALA A 168 12.58 2.86 -5.63
C ALA A 168 13.02 1.93 -4.47
N ASN A 169 13.28 2.50 -3.29
CA ASN A 169 13.65 1.76 -2.08
C ASN A 169 12.57 0.77 -1.64
N TYR A 170 11.30 1.10 -1.85
CA TYR A 170 10.18 0.23 -1.51
C TYR A 170 10.15 -1.03 -2.36
N ILE A 171 10.31 -0.85 -3.67
CA ILE A 171 10.36 -1.95 -4.64
C ILE A 171 11.61 -2.79 -4.39
N GLN A 172 12.76 -2.15 -4.20
CA GLN A 172 14.01 -2.83 -3.91
C GLN A 172 13.94 -3.64 -2.61
N GLY A 173 13.41 -3.05 -1.54
CA GLY A 173 13.28 -3.70 -0.24
C GLY A 173 12.36 -4.91 -0.29
N PHE A 174 11.21 -4.79 -0.97
CA PHE A 174 10.31 -5.91 -1.18
C PHE A 174 10.99 -7.07 -1.91
N LEU A 175 11.66 -6.80 -3.03
CA LEU A 175 12.38 -7.82 -3.80
C LEU A 175 13.52 -8.46 -2.99
N GLN A 176 14.21 -7.69 -2.13
CA GLN A 176 15.24 -8.20 -1.23
C GLN A 176 14.65 -9.12 -0.16
N GLY A 177 13.54 -8.72 0.47
CA GLY A 177 12.87 -9.49 1.53
C GLY A 177 12.46 -10.88 1.04
N GLN A 178 11.88 -10.96 -0.17
CA GLN A 178 11.55 -12.23 -0.82
C GLN A 178 12.77 -13.11 -1.07
N GLY A 179 13.89 -12.51 -1.51
CA GLY A 179 15.12 -13.23 -1.81
C GLY A 179 15.82 -13.78 -0.55
N THR A 180 15.72 -13.10 0.58
CA THR A 180 16.38 -13.51 1.84
C THR A 180 15.71 -14.65 2.58
N ALA A 181 14.45 -14.95 2.26
CA ALA A 181 13.66 -15.97 2.94
C ALA A 181 13.48 -17.26 2.12
N LYS A 182 14.20 -17.36 1.00
CA LYS A 182 14.27 -18.61 0.23
C LYS A 182 15.20 -19.59 0.99
N PRO A 183 14.70 -20.74 1.49
CA PRO A 183 15.56 -21.78 2.08
C PRO A 183 16.51 -22.39 1.05
#